data_AF-H5SHV1-F1
#
_entry.id   AF-H5SHV1-F1
#
_cell.length_a   1.000
_cell.length_b   1.000
_cell.length_c   1.000
_cell.angle_alpha   90.00
_cell.angle_beta   90.00
_cell.angle_gamma   90.00
#
_symmetry.space_group_name_H-M   'P 1'
#
loop_
_entity.id
_entity.type
_entity.pdbx_description
1 polymer ?
#
loop_
_entity_poly.entity_id
_entity_poly.type
_entity_poly.pdbx_seq_one_letter_code
_entity_poly.pdbx_strand_id
1 'polypeptide(L)'
;MTEVKPRVTVAFDSFCPRRPALDLGARMAAREGLRLTILLVENIELWHAASLPWVQEVDRLLGSLRPFETSRLEALWQRNLAQIRTWLAEIETRLALPGGLEIRRGRYLETALAAAQEGDLLIFGAYREWLAARRAPVWVWYEGGPSAERALAIGRELAREEGCRLVLAGSAPAAGEEFVATDGEGFLKLLERQGCTAVVCPRSSPLAELLPLRARCPVILV
;
A
#
# COMPACT_ATOMS: atom_id res chain seq x y z
N MET A 1 25.73 -3.40 -16.50
CA MET A 1 24.37 -3.50 -15.93
C MET A 1 24.47 -2.99 -14.50
N THR A 2 23.94 -1.82 -14.21
CA THR A 2 23.94 -1.25 -12.86
C THR A 2 23.00 -2.12 -12.02
N GLU A 3 23.55 -2.85 -11.05
CA GLU A 3 22.79 -3.68 -10.12
C GLU A 3 21.85 -2.76 -9.32
N VAL A 4 20.56 -2.79 -9.64
CA VAL A 4 19.55 -1.99 -8.93
C VAL A 4 19.35 -2.64 -7.58
N LYS A 5 19.81 -1.97 -6.52
CA LYS A 5 19.63 -2.46 -5.15
C LYS A 5 18.13 -2.49 -4.80
N PRO A 6 17.67 -3.52 -4.06
CA PRO A 6 16.32 -3.57 -3.54
C PRO A 6 15.95 -2.30 -2.77
N ARG A 7 14.70 -1.89 -2.86
CA ARG A 7 14.16 -0.75 -2.11
C ARG A 7 12.78 -1.05 -1.54
N VAL A 8 12.41 -0.28 -0.52
CA VAL A 8 11.02 -0.24 -0.04
C VAL A 8 10.34 0.95 -0.71
N THR A 9 9.30 0.67 -1.50
CA THR A 9 8.48 1.69 -2.15
C THR A 9 7.14 1.78 -1.47
N VAL A 10 6.76 2.95 -0.98
CA VAL A 10 5.41 3.23 -0.48
C VAL A 10 4.67 4.01 -1.56
N ALA A 11 3.66 3.39 -2.17
CA ALA A 11 2.88 3.99 -3.24
C ALA A 11 1.67 4.74 -2.67
N PHE A 12 1.50 6.01 -3.07
CA PHE A 12 0.34 6.82 -2.75
C PHE A 12 -0.39 7.26 -4.02
N ASP A 13 -1.71 7.22 -3.96
CA ASP A 13 -2.54 8.08 -4.78
C ASP A 13 -2.32 9.53 -4.30
N SER A 14 -2.00 10.43 -5.24
CA SER A 14 -1.75 11.85 -4.99
C SER A 14 -2.83 12.57 -4.16
N PHE A 15 -4.05 12.06 -4.11
CA PHE A 15 -5.15 12.67 -3.37
C PHE A 15 -5.45 11.99 -2.02
N CYS A 16 -4.87 10.82 -1.76
CA CYS A 16 -5.11 10.05 -0.54
C CYS A 16 -3.80 9.61 0.16
N PRO A 17 -2.85 10.52 0.46
CA PRO A 17 -1.67 10.13 1.21
C PRO A 17 -2.04 9.72 2.64
N ARG A 18 -1.43 8.64 3.13
CA ARG A 18 -1.70 8.07 4.47
C ARG A 18 -0.40 7.79 5.20
N ARG A 19 -0.16 8.53 6.28
CA ARG A 19 1.02 8.38 7.14
C ARG A 19 1.26 6.95 7.67
N PRO A 20 0.24 6.16 8.10
CA PRO A 20 0.48 4.82 8.64
C PRO A 20 1.20 3.87 7.68
N ALA A 21 0.88 3.92 6.39
CA ALA A 21 1.55 3.10 5.38
C ALA A 21 3.01 3.54 5.15
N LEU A 22 3.26 4.85 5.22
CA LEU A 22 4.60 5.40 5.18
C LEU A 22 5.42 5.00 6.41
N ASP A 23 4.84 5.09 7.61
CA ASP A 23 5.51 4.67 8.84
C ASP A 23 5.82 3.17 8.82
N LEU A 24 4.93 2.33 8.28
CA LEU A 24 5.18 0.91 8.06
C LEU A 24 6.36 0.69 7.10
N GLY A 25 6.33 1.32 5.92
CA GLY A 25 7.41 1.21 4.96
C GLY A 25 8.75 1.73 5.45
N ALA A 26 8.74 2.80 6.24
CA ALA A 26 9.93 3.34 6.88
C ALA A 26 10.54 2.37 7.90
N ARG A 27 9.70 1.70 8.72
CA ARG A 27 10.16 0.66 9.65
C ARG A 27 10.78 -0.53 8.89
N MET A 28 10.11 -0.99 7.83
CA MET A 28 10.62 -2.08 7.00
C MET A 28 11.94 -1.69 6.33
N ALA A 29 12.04 -0.49 5.76
CA ALA A 29 13.28 0.02 5.15
C ALA A 29 14.43 0.09 6.17
N ALA A 30 14.15 0.58 7.38
CA ALA A 30 15.13 0.66 8.47
C ALA A 30 15.73 -0.71 8.79
N ARG A 31 14.85 -1.70 8.95
CA ARG A 31 15.21 -3.04 9.39
C ARG A 31 16.02 -3.77 8.33
N GLU A 32 15.61 -3.69 7.08
CA GLU A 32 16.25 -4.38 5.97
C GLU A 32 17.48 -3.61 5.43
N GLY A 33 17.80 -2.43 5.99
CA GLY A 33 18.87 -1.57 5.50
C GLY A 33 18.64 -1.08 4.06
N LEU A 34 17.38 -0.97 3.65
CA LEU A 34 16.98 -0.60 2.29
C LEU A 34 16.66 0.88 2.19
N ARG A 35 16.76 1.42 0.97
CA ARG A 35 16.30 2.78 0.68
C ARG A 35 14.76 2.85 0.76
N LEU A 36 14.24 3.90 1.39
CA LEU A 36 12.81 4.22 1.34
C LEU A 36 12.54 5.13 0.14
N THR A 37 11.58 4.76 -0.71
CA THR A 37 11.07 5.62 -1.79
C THR A 37 9.57 5.81 -1.62
N ILE A 38 9.12 7.06 -1.60
CA ILE A 38 7.70 7.39 -1.71
C ILE A 38 7.40 7.56 -3.19
N LEU A 39 6.49 6.75 -3.73
CA LEU A 39 5.99 6.90 -5.08
C LEU A 39 4.62 7.58 -5.04
N LEU A 40 4.54 8.82 -5.50
CA LEU A 40 3.30 9.55 -5.66
C LEU A 40 2.79 9.38 -7.10
N VAL A 41 1.64 8.73 -7.27
CA VAL A 41 1.02 8.63 -8.59
C VAL A 41 -0.06 9.70 -8.74
N GLU A 42 0.17 10.58 -9.70
CA GLU A 42 -0.77 11.59 -10.16
C GLU A 42 -1.77 10.95 -11.12
N ASN A 43 -3.06 10.98 -10.74
CA ASN A 43 -4.14 10.43 -11.53
C ASN A 43 -4.58 11.44 -12.61
N ILE A 44 -4.18 11.17 -13.86
CA ILE A 44 -4.48 12.04 -15.00
C ILE A 44 -5.99 12.14 -15.31
N GLU A 45 -6.78 11.12 -14.97
CA GLU A 45 -8.22 11.13 -15.22
C GLU A 45 -8.94 12.15 -14.33
N LEU A 46 -8.42 12.43 -13.13
CA LEU A 46 -8.97 13.49 -12.26
C LEU A 46 -8.70 14.88 -12.84
N TRP A 47 -7.53 15.10 -13.42
CA TRP A 47 -7.23 16.36 -14.10
C TRP A 47 -8.07 16.55 -15.36
N HIS A 48 -8.26 15.49 -16.14
CA HIS A 48 -9.16 15.51 -17.29
C HIS A 48 -10.60 15.83 -16.84
N ALA A 49 -11.10 15.14 -15.82
CA ALA A 49 -12.43 15.37 -15.29
C ALA A 49 -12.63 16.81 -14.79
N ALA A 50 -11.62 17.40 -14.12
CA ALA A 50 -11.67 18.78 -13.63
C ALA A 50 -11.68 19.83 -14.75
N SER A 51 -11.26 19.46 -15.96
CA SER A 51 -11.31 20.36 -17.12
C SER A 51 -12.68 20.39 -17.82
N LEU A 52 -13.60 19.49 -17.45
CA LEU A 52 -14.93 19.39 -18.06
C LEU A 52 -15.97 20.22 -17.28
N PRO A 53 -16.75 21.09 -17.94
CA PRO A 53 -17.62 22.06 -17.26
C PRO A 53 -18.86 21.45 -16.59
N TRP A 54 -19.18 20.19 -16.88
CA TRP A 54 -20.34 19.48 -16.32
C TRP A 54 -19.95 18.51 -15.19
N VAL A 55 -18.66 18.32 -14.91
CA VAL A 55 -18.24 17.41 -13.84
C VAL A 55 -18.48 18.09 -12.49
N GLN A 56 -19.16 17.36 -11.62
CA GLN A 56 -19.46 17.78 -10.27
C GLN A 56 -18.82 16.82 -9.29
N GLU A 57 -18.34 17.34 -8.17
CA GLU A 57 -17.93 16.53 -7.02
C GLU A 57 -19.07 16.44 -6.01
N VAL A 58 -19.24 15.26 -5.42
CA VAL A 58 -20.18 15.01 -4.33
C VAL A 58 -19.42 15.21 -3.02
N ASP A 59 -19.86 16.17 -2.21
CA ASP A 59 -19.32 16.32 -0.87
C ASP A 59 -19.75 15.14 0.01
N ARG A 60 -18.78 14.37 0.53
CA ARG A 60 -19.08 13.16 1.30
C ARG A 60 -19.76 13.43 2.64
N LEU A 61 -19.62 14.63 3.22
CA LEU A 61 -20.18 14.95 4.53
C LEU A 61 -21.57 15.56 4.40
N LEU A 62 -21.75 16.45 3.42
CA LEU A 62 -22.99 17.22 3.25
C LEU A 62 -23.91 16.66 2.15
N GLY A 63 -23.41 15.74 1.31
CA GLY A 63 -24.15 15.22 0.15
C GLY A 63 -24.39 16.25 -0.95
N SER A 64 -23.83 17.46 -0.82
CA SER A 64 -24.02 18.55 -1.77
C SER A 64 -23.21 18.32 -3.04
N LEU A 65 -23.80 18.67 -4.19
CA LEU A 65 -23.10 18.75 -5.47
C LEU A 65 -22.46 20.12 -5.64
N ARG A 66 -21.22 20.16 -6.11
CA ARG A 66 -20.54 21.40 -6.50
C ARG A 66 -19.67 21.17 -7.74
N PRO A 67 -19.33 22.23 -8.50
CA PRO A 67 -18.43 22.11 -9.64
C PRO A 67 -17.09 21.49 -9.23
N PHE A 68 -16.55 20.62 -10.07
CA PHE A 68 -15.25 20.01 -9.86
C PHE A 68 -14.16 20.88 -10.52
N GLU A 69 -13.57 21.79 -9.74
CA GLU A 69 -12.68 22.83 -10.26
C GLU A 69 -11.19 22.43 -10.24
N THR A 70 -10.50 22.68 -11.35
CA THR A 70 -9.04 22.45 -11.49
C THR A 70 -8.21 23.18 -10.44
N SER A 71 -8.54 24.44 -10.13
CA SER A 71 -7.83 25.26 -9.14
C SER A 71 -7.87 24.63 -7.74
N ARG A 72 -9.02 24.04 -7.38
CA ARG A 72 -9.20 23.33 -6.11
C ARG A 72 -8.43 22.02 -6.09
N LEU A 73 -8.43 21.28 -7.21
CA LEU A 73 -7.66 20.06 -7.37
C LEU A 73 -6.15 20.33 -7.21
N GLU A 74 -5.66 21.40 -7.84
CA GLU A 74 -4.27 21.84 -7.73
C GLU A 74 -3.90 22.24 -6.30
N ALA A 75 -4.74 23.05 -5.63
CA ALA A 75 -4.52 23.43 -4.24
C ALA A 75 -4.53 22.22 -3.30
N LEU A 76 -5.34 21.18 -3.57
CA LEU A 76 -5.29 19.92 -2.82
C LEU A 76 -4.00 19.15 -3.09
N TRP A 77 -3.61 19.02 -4.36
CA TRP A 77 -2.39 18.32 -4.76
C TRP A 77 -1.13 18.94 -4.13
N GLN A 78 -1.00 20.27 -4.19
CA GLN A 78 0.13 21.00 -3.59
C GLN A 78 0.21 20.79 -2.07
N ARG A 79 -0.94 20.84 -1.37
CA ARG A 79 -1.01 20.57 0.08
C ARG A 79 -0.56 19.14 0.40
N ASN A 80 -1.04 18.16 -0.35
CA ASN A 80 -0.65 16.76 -0.17
C ASN A 80 0.85 16.55 -0.43
N LEU A 81 1.40 17.16 -1.49
CA LEU A 81 2.82 17.07 -1.81
C LEU A 81 3.68 17.69 -0.71
N ALA A 82 3.31 18.86 -0.19
CA ALA A 82 4.01 19.51 0.93
C ALA A 82 3.96 18.65 2.20
N GLN A 83 2.81 18.04 2.48
CA GLN A 83 2.63 17.14 3.61
C GLN A 83 3.52 15.89 3.51
N ILE A 84 3.58 15.26 2.33
CA ILE A 84 4.44 14.10 2.07
C ILE A 84 5.91 14.45 2.26
N ARG A 85 6.36 15.60 1.73
CA ARG A 85 7.73 16.08 1.92
C ARG A 85 8.07 16.28 3.40
N THR A 86 7.13 16.82 4.17
CA THR A 86 7.28 16.98 5.62
C THR A 86 7.44 15.62 6.31
N TRP A 87 6.57 14.64 5.99
CA TRP A 87 6.68 13.30 6.56
C TRP A 87 7.99 12.59 6.17
N LEU A 88 8.44 12.76 4.93
CA LEU A 88 9.71 12.18 4.47
C LEU A 88 10.88 12.75 5.28
N ALA A 89 10.97 14.07 5.41
CA ALA A 89 12.03 14.73 6.19
C ALA A 89 12.03 14.30 7.67
N GLU A 90 10.84 14.17 8.28
CA GLU A 90 10.69 13.64 9.64
C GLU A 90 11.23 12.21 9.76
N ILE A 91 10.95 11.35 8.78
CA ILE A 91 11.38 9.96 8.77
C ILE A 91 12.88 9.82 8.53
N GLU A 92 13.43 10.54 7.56
CA GLU A 92 14.87 10.56 7.26
C GLU A 92 15.66 10.98 8.50
N THR A 93 15.17 12.01 9.22
CA THR A 93 15.79 12.48 10.46
C THR A 93 15.67 11.45 11.58
N ARG A 94 14.46 10.91 11.80
CA ARG A 94 14.17 10.01 12.92
C ARG A 94 14.84 8.64 12.80
N LEU A 95 14.97 8.12 11.58
CA LEU A 95 15.48 6.76 11.33
C LEU A 95 16.87 6.73 10.68
N ALA A 96 17.46 7.90 10.38
CA ALA A 96 18.73 8.01 9.67
C ALA A 96 18.77 7.19 8.35
N LEU A 97 17.66 7.24 7.59
CA LEU A 97 17.50 6.48 6.34
C LEU A 97 17.59 7.38 5.11
N PRO A 98 18.18 6.90 4.01
CA PRO A 98 18.07 7.58 2.73
C PRO A 98 16.63 7.46 2.22
N GLY A 99 15.95 8.60 2.10
CA GLY A 99 14.63 8.72 1.52
C GLY A 99 14.67 9.13 0.06
N GLY A 100 13.49 9.18 -0.55
CA GLY A 100 13.30 9.67 -1.89
C GLY A 100 11.82 9.88 -2.15
N LEU A 101 11.51 10.88 -2.97
CA LEU A 101 10.16 11.11 -3.46
C LEU A 101 10.20 11.07 -4.98
N GLU A 102 9.42 10.15 -5.55
CA GLU A 102 9.24 10.00 -6.98
C GLU A 102 7.79 10.33 -7.34
N ILE A 103 7.59 11.17 -8.36
CA ILE A 103 6.26 11.52 -8.84
C ILE A 103 6.10 10.95 -10.24
N ARG A 104 5.05 10.16 -10.45
CA ARG A 104 4.71 9.59 -11.77
C ARG A 104 3.27 9.93 -12.13
N ARG A 105 2.99 9.99 -13.43
CA ARG A 105 1.64 10.18 -13.96
C ARG A 105 1.12 8.87 -14.52
N GLY A 106 -0.15 8.55 -14.22
CA GLY A 106 -0.82 7.39 -14.77
C GLY A 106 -1.91 6.84 -13.86
N ARG A 107 -2.32 5.61 -14.15
CA ARG A 107 -3.25 4.87 -13.29
C ARG A 107 -2.51 4.35 -12.07
N TYR A 108 -3.02 4.62 -10.88
CA TYR A 108 -2.33 4.39 -9.60
C TYR A 108 -1.70 2.98 -9.50
N LEU A 109 -2.53 1.95 -9.61
CA LEU A 109 -2.08 0.56 -9.44
C LEU A 109 -1.08 0.13 -10.52
N GLU A 110 -1.42 0.35 -11.79
CA GLU A 110 -0.57 0.00 -12.93
C GLU A 110 0.80 0.68 -12.83
N THR A 111 0.81 1.98 -12.51
CA THR A 111 2.03 2.78 -12.37
C THR A 111 2.88 2.34 -11.17
N ALA A 112 2.24 1.99 -10.05
CA ALA A 112 2.91 1.52 -8.85
C ALA A 112 3.55 0.14 -9.05
N LEU A 113 2.83 -0.80 -9.66
CA LEU A 113 3.34 -2.13 -9.98
C LEU A 113 4.52 -2.04 -10.98
N ALA A 114 4.40 -1.18 -12.01
CA ALA A 114 5.46 -0.98 -13.00
C ALA A 114 6.71 -0.26 -12.44
N ALA A 115 6.60 0.42 -11.30
CA ALA A 115 7.73 1.09 -10.66
C ALA A 115 8.58 0.15 -9.79
N ALA A 116 8.03 -0.99 -9.37
CA ALA A 116 8.73 -1.95 -8.53
C ALA A 116 9.60 -2.90 -9.38
N GLN A 117 10.85 -3.11 -8.97
CA GLN A 117 11.74 -4.10 -9.55
C GLN A 117 11.59 -5.45 -8.83
N GLU A 118 12.21 -6.51 -9.37
CA GLU A 118 12.29 -7.79 -8.66
C GLU A 118 13.09 -7.61 -7.36
N GLY A 119 12.51 -8.08 -6.25
CA GLY A 119 13.10 -7.94 -4.92
C GLY A 119 12.77 -6.64 -4.19
N ASP A 120 12.08 -5.69 -4.81
CA ASP A 120 11.53 -4.53 -4.11
C ASP A 120 10.34 -4.93 -3.22
N LEU A 121 10.17 -4.20 -2.11
CA LEU A 121 8.96 -4.27 -1.30
C LEU A 121 8.05 -3.12 -1.69
N LEU A 122 6.83 -3.41 -2.14
CA LEU A 122 5.86 -2.40 -2.54
C LEU A 122 4.71 -2.35 -1.55
N ILE A 123 4.49 -1.20 -0.94
CA ILE A 123 3.49 -1.00 0.11
C ILE A 123 2.43 -0.04 -0.41
N PHE A 124 1.18 -0.50 -0.40
CA PHE A 124 0.02 0.31 -0.72
C PHE A 124 -0.67 0.75 0.56
N GLY A 125 -0.99 2.03 0.64
CA GLY A 125 -1.83 2.55 1.72
C GLY A 125 -3.28 2.08 1.58
N ALA A 126 -3.93 1.81 2.70
CA ALA A 126 -5.35 1.46 2.71
C ALA A 126 -6.21 2.63 2.18
N TYR A 127 -7.15 2.33 1.26
CA TYR A 127 -8.10 3.31 0.73
C TYR A 127 -9.11 3.83 1.77
N ARG A 128 -9.31 3.10 2.87
CA ARG A 128 -10.25 3.42 3.95
C ARG A 128 -9.50 3.58 5.27
N GLU A 129 -10.08 4.35 6.20
CA GLU A 129 -9.53 4.55 7.54
C GLU A 129 -9.14 3.20 8.13
N TRP A 130 -7.84 3.03 8.31
CA TRP A 130 -7.27 1.94 9.07
C TRP A 130 -7.59 2.20 10.53
N LEU A 131 -8.80 1.82 10.94
CA LEU A 131 -9.07 1.54 12.33
C LEU A 131 -8.38 0.20 12.60
N ALA A 132 -7.13 0.26 13.08
CA ALA A 132 -6.46 -0.91 13.60
C ALA A 132 -7.37 -1.53 14.65
N ALA A 133 -8.15 -2.54 14.28
CA ALA A 133 -8.84 -3.37 15.24
C ALA A 133 -7.72 -3.98 16.08
N ARG A 134 -7.62 -3.60 17.36
CA ARG A 134 -6.53 -4.04 18.24
C ARG A 134 -6.39 -5.56 18.13
N ARG A 135 -5.20 -6.03 17.73
CA ARG A 135 -4.85 -7.44 17.54
C ARG A 135 -5.51 -8.16 16.34
N ALA A 136 -5.96 -7.44 15.32
CA ALA A 136 -6.27 -8.07 14.04
C ALA A 136 -5.03 -8.80 13.49
N PRO A 137 -5.20 -9.97 12.84
CA PRO A 137 -4.07 -10.71 12.31
C PRO A 137 -3.39 -9.99 11.14
N VAL A 138 -2.11 -10.32 10.94
CA VAL A 138 -1.44 -10.16 9.64
C VAL A 138 -1.84 -11.35 8.78
N TRP A 139 -2.36 -11.07 7.60
CA TRP A 139 -2.69 -12.10 6.62
C TRP A 139 -1.56 -12.27 5.62
N VAL A 140 -1.26 -13.51 5.26
CA VAL A 140 -0.34 -13.82 4.16
C VAL A 140 -1.04 -14.69 3.15
N TRP A 141 -1.04 -14.25 1.90
CA TRP A 141 -1.43 -15.12 0.80
C TRP A 141 -0.29 -16.10 0.49
N TYR A 142 -0.58 -17.39 0.57
CA TYR A 142 0.43 -18.44 0.48
C TYR A 142 -0.02 -19.59 -0.43
N GLU A 143 0.67 -19.72 -1.56
CA GLU A 143 0.45 -20.76 -2.57
C GLU A 143 1.66 -21.72 -2.70
N GLY A 144 2.63 -21.58 -1.79
CA GLY A 144 3.92 -22.27 -1.87
C GLY A 144 4.90 -21.66 -2.87
N GLY A 145 6.14 -22.15 -2.85
CA GLY A 145 7.22 -21.68 -3.72
C GLY A 145 7.99 -20.46 -3.18
N PRO A 146 9.07 -20.04 -3.86
CA PRO A 146 10.03 -19.06 -3.31
C PRO A 146 9.43 -17.70 -2.97
N SER A 147 8.53 -17.18 -3.81
CA SER A 147 7.89 -15.87 -3.56
C SER A 147 6.90 -15.93 -2.40
N ALA A 148 6.19 -17.04 -2.23
CA ALA A 148 5.29 -17.26 -1.09
C ALA A 148 6.07 -17.42 0.22
N GLU A 149 7.22 -18.09 0.21
CA GLU A 149 8.13 -18.19 1.36
C GLU A 149 8.66 -16.82 1.78
N ARG A 150 9.00 -15.96 0.80
CA ARG A 150 9.39 -14.58 1.08
C ARG A 150 8.24 -13.78 1.71
N ALA A 151 7.03 -13.94 1.19
CA ALA A 151 5.82 -13.30 1.76
C ALA A 151 5.55 -13.79 3.18
N LEU A 152 5.71 -15.09 3.44
CA LEU A 152 5.58 -15.70 4.75
C LEU A 152 6.62 -15.16 5.74
N ALA A 153 7.88 -15.06 5.34
CA ALA A 153 8.95 -14.51 6.18
C ALA A 153 8.65 -13.06 6.60
N ILE A 154 8.20 -12.23 5.65
CA ILE A 154 7.83 -10.84 5.92
C ILE A 154 6.58 -10.74 6.80
N GLY A 155 5.57 -11.59 6.55
CA GLY A 155 4.36 -11.65 7.37
C GLY A 155 4.61 -12.07 8.81
N ARG A 156 5.44 -13.10 9.03
CA ARG A 156 5.88 -13.55 10.36
C ARG A 156 6.52 -12.43 11.15
N GLU A 157 7.45 -11.73 10.52
CA GLU A 157 8.17 -10.64 11.17
C GLU A 157 7.21 -9.50 11.53
N LEU A 158 6.33 -9.11 10.61
CA LEU A 158 5.35 -8.07 10.86
C LEU A 158 4.36 -8.46 11.98
N ALA A 159 3.88 -9.71 12.01
CA ALA A 159 2.99 -10.19 13.06
C ALA A 159 3.65 -10.13 14.44
N ARG A 160 4.94 -10.49 14.50
CA ARG A 160 5.75 -10.43 15.72
C ARG A 160 5.92 -9.00 16.23
N GLU A 161 6.26 -8.06 15.34
CA GLU A 161 6.44 -6.64 15.69
C GLU A 161 5.14 -5.99 16.17
N GLU A 162 4.03 -6.27 15.49
CA GLU A 162 2.71 -5.72 15.85
C GLU A 162 2.06 -6.48 17.02
N GLY A 163 2.70 -7.54 17.54
CA GLY A 163 2.20 -8.35 18.66
C GLY A 163 0.84 -9.00 18.36
N CYS A 164 0.63 -9.42 17.12
CA CYS A 164 -0.63 -9.97 16.63
C CYS A 164 -0.44 -11.37 16.02
N ARG A 165 -1.55 -12.02 15.67
CA ARG A 165 -1.52 -13.36 15.07
C ARG A 165 -1.11 -13.28 13.60
N LEU A 166 -0.43 -14.31 13.12
CA LEU A 166 -0.24 -14.55 11.69
C LEU A 166 -1.28 -15.56 11.21
N VAL A 167 -1.94 -15.29 10.09
CA VAL A 167 -2.84 -16.25 9.45
C VAL A 167 -2.51 -16.36 7.97
N LEU A 168 -2.37 -17.59 7.50
CA LEU A 168 -2.13 -17.91 6.11
C LEU A 168 -3.44 -18.21 5.41
N ALA A 169 -3.56 -17.78 4.16
CA ALA A 169 -4.67 -18.13 3.29
C ALA A 169 -4.13 -18.55 1.92
N GLY A 170 -4.71 -19.58 1.33
CA GLY A 170 -4.36 -20.00 -0.02
C GLY A 170 -4.56 -21.49 -0.27
N SER A 171 -3.74 -22.05 -1.16
CA SER A 171 -3.86 -23.43 -1.66
C SER A 171 -2.92 -24.42 -0.98
N ALA A 172 -1.90 -23.95 -0.26
CA ALA A 172 -0.92 -24.79 0.40
C ALA A 172 -0.74 -24.38 1.87
N PRO A 173 -0.74 -25.32 2.83
CA PRO A 173 -0.39 -24.98 4.21
C PRO A 173 1.12 -24.79 4.36
N ALA A 174 1.53 -23.91 5.27
CA ALA A 174 2.90 -23.90 5.80
C ALA A 174 2.90 -24.51 7.20
N ALA A 175 3.94 -25.28 7.53
CA ALA A 175 4.02 -25.97 8.81
C ALA A 175 4.02 -24.98 9.99
N GLY A 176 3.15 -25.25 10.98
CA GLY A 176 3.12 -24.51 12.25
C GLY A 176 2.31 -23.21 12.26
N GLU A 177 1.66 -22.83 11.15
CA GLU A 177 0.88 -21.59 11.06
C GLU A 177 -0.63 -21.86 10.99
N GLU A 178 -1.43 -20.93 11.50
CA GLU A 178 -2.89 -20.92 11.30
C GLU A 178 -3.16 -20.76 9.80
N PHE A 179 -3.86 -21.73 9.17
CA PHE A 179 -4.08 -21.76 7.73
C PHE A 179 -5.56 -21.89 7.39
N VAL A 180 -6.01 -21.06 6.44
CA VAL A 180 -7.35 -21.07 5.89
C VAL A 180 -7.28 -21.42 4.40
N ALA A 181 -7.70 -22.64 4.05
CA ALA A 181 -7.81 -23.06 2.67
C ALA A 181 -8.88 -22.22 1.95
N THR A 182 -8.49 -21.46 0.94
CA THR A 182 -9.42 -20.62 0.18
C THR A 182 -8.81 -20.25 -1.18
N ASP A 183 -9.67 -19.94 -2.15
CA ASP A 183 -9.26 -19.34 -3.41
C ASP A 183 -9.11 -17.81 -3.25
N GLY A 184 -8.63 -17.12 -4.30
CA GLY A 184 -8.41 -15.69 -4.24
C GLY A 184 -9.68 -14.88 -3.95
N GLU A 185 -10.81 -15.27 -4.55
CA GLU A 185 -12.12 -14.62 -4.34
C GLU A 185 -12.62 -14.81 -2.90
N GLY A 186 -12.49 -16.04 -2.36
CA GLY A 186 -12.82 -16.36 -0.98
C GLY A 186 -11.95 -15.60 0.01
N PHE A 187 -10.65 -15.44 -0.28
CA PHE A 187 -9.75 -14.63 0.53
C PHE A 187 -10.15 -13.15 0.56
N LEU A 188 -10.50 -12.55 -0.58
CA LEU A 188 -10.99 -11.17 -0.63
C LEU A 188 -12.25 -10.99 0.23
N LYS A 189 -13.22 -11.92 0.13
CA LYS A 189 -14.43 -11.91 0.98
C LYS A 189 -14.10 -12.08 2.46
N LEU A 190 -13.06 -12.85 2.77
CA LEU A 190 -12.59 -13.03 4.15
C LEU A 190 -12.02 -11.72 4.69
N LEU A 191 -11.16 -11.03 3.93
CA LEU A 191 -10.59 -9.73 4.31
C LEU A 191 -11.64 -8.62 4.48
N GLU A 192 -12.75 -8.68 3.73
CA GLU A 192 -13.84 -7.73 3.88
C GLU A 192 -14.64 -7.94 5.18
N ARG A 193 -14.72 -9.19 5.64
CA ARG A 193 -15.46 -9.60 6.85
C ARG A 193 -14.64 -9.50 8.12
N GLN A 194 -13.35 -9.82 8.04
CA GLN A 194 -12.45 -9.84 9.18
C GLN A 194 -11.58 -8.59 9.21
N GLY A 195 -11.24 -8.11 10.41
CA GLY A 195 -10.23 -7.07 10.55
C GLY A 195 -8.86 -7.60 10.11
N CYS A 196 -8.05 -6.76 9.48
CA CYS A 196 -6.66 -7.06 9.12
C CYS A 196 -5.75 -5.93 9.59
N THR A 197 -4.60 -6.29 10.15
CA THR A 197 -3.54 -5.31 10.44
C THR A 197 -2.82 -4.95 9.15
N ALA A 198 -2.45 -5.96 8.36
CA ALA A 198 -1.88 -5.84 7.03
C ALA A 198 -2.12 -7.14 6.24
N VAL A 199 -1.94 -7.06 4.93
CA VAL A 199 -1.91 -8.24 4.05
C VAL A 199 -0.56 -8.27 3.33
N VAL A 200 0.10 -9.42 3.34
CA VAL A 200 1.31 -9.68 2.58
C VAL A 200 0.97 -10.64 1.45
N CYS A 201 1.39 -10.32 0.23
CA CYS A 201 1.08 -11.12 -0.95
C CYS A 201 2.28 -11.14 -1.91
N PRO A 202 2.65 -12.29 -2.48
CA PRO A 202 3.62 -12.33 -3.58
C PRO A 202 3.17 -11.47 -4.75
N ARG A 203 4.08 -10.68 -5.33
CA ARG A 203 3.78 -9.86 -6.52
C ARG A 203 3.42 -10.69 -7.74
N SER A 204 3.88 -11.94 -7.80
CA SER A 204 3.53 -12.90 -8.85
C SER A 204 2.12 -13.49 -8.72
N SER A 205 1.43 -13.25 -7.60
CA SER A 205 0.07 -13.75 -7.39
C SER A 205 -0.93 -12.92 -8.21
N PRO A 206 -1.99 -13.54 -8.78
CA PRO A 206 -3.11 -12.80 -9.38
C PRO A 206 -3.76 -11.79 -8.42
N LEU A 207 -3.63 -12.00 -7.11
CA LEU A 207 -4.17 -11.09 -6.09
C LEU A 207 -3.40 -9.77 -5.97
N ALA A 208 -2.19 -9.67 -6.50
CA ALA A 208 -1.38 -8.45 -6.47
C ALA A 208 -2.09 -7.25 -7.11
N GLU A 209 -2.96 -7.50 -8.11
CA GLU A 209 -3.75 -6.46 -8.79
C GLU A 209 -5.07 -6.15 -8.09
N LEU A 210 -5.56 -7.04 -7.22
CA LEU A 210 -6.87 -6.89 -6.58
C LEU A 210 -6.77 -6.36 -5.15
N LEU A 211 -5.77 -6.83 -4.39
CA LEU A 211 -5.62 -6.51 -2.97
C LEU A 211 -5.47 -5.01 -2.72
N PRO A 212 -4.59 -4.25 -3.44
CA PRO A 212 -4.44 -2.81 -3.18
C PRO A 212 -5.73 -2.00 -3.36
N LEU A 213 -6.65 -2.48 -4.19
CA LEU A 213 -7.92 -1.80 -4.50
C LEU A 213 -9.05 -2.17 -3.53
N ARG A 214 -8.98 -3.35 -2.91
CA ARG A 214 -10.08 -3.90 -2.10
C ARG A 214 -9.77 -4.02 -0.61
N ALA A 215 -8.51 -4.19 -0.24
CA ALA A 215 -8.12 -4.32 1.15
C ALA A 215 -8.36 -3.02 1.93
N ARG A 216 -8.83 -3.15 3.16
CA ARG A 216 -9.05 -2.02 4.10
C ARG A 216 -7.85 -1.79 5.02
N CYS A 217 -6.74 -2.46 4.76
CA CYS A 217 -5.49 -2.39 5.50
C CYS A 217 -4.32 -2.24 4.51
N PRO A 218 -3.12 -1.87 4.99
CA PRO A 218 -1.93 -1.84 4.15
C PRO A 218 -1.70 -3.18 3.44
N VAL A 219 -1.38 -3.10 2.15
CA VAL A 219 -1.02 -4.27 1.33
C VAL A 219 0.46 -4.19 1.02
N ILE A 220 1.19 -5.25 1.35
CA ILE A 220 2.62 -5.41 1.10
C ILE A 220 2.78 -6.45 0.00
N LEU A 221 3.32 -6.02 -1.15
CA LEU A 221 3.69 -6.90 -2.24
C LEU A 221 5.20 -7.15 -2.22
N VAL A 222 5.57 -8.42 -2.44
CA VAL A 222 6.95 -8.92 -2.28
C VAL A 222 7.42 -9.74 -3.47
#